data_AF-A0A2D7LLN0-F1
#
_entry.id   AF-A0A2D7LLN0-F1
#
_cell.length_a   1.000
_cell.length_b   1.000
_cell.length_c   1.000
_cell.angle_alpha   90.00
_cell.angle_beta   90.00
_cell.angle_gamma   90.00
#
_symmetry.space_group_name_H-M   'P 1'
#
loop_
_entity.id
_entity.type
_entity.pdbx_description
1 polymer ?
#
loop_
_entity_poly.entity_id
_entity_poly.type
_entity_poly.pdbx_seq_one_letter_code
_entity_poly.pdbx_strand_id
1 'polypeptide(L)'
;MQKTQYKKSRYWNTMMMNQKIKSSDGSLRTLPMFANVYKMEGVQEANKKNDWWGWKITLDKSVNDIPNPSYIVEEAKHFHELVTSGSIDPAPEANNDNDDSGLKDVTPNVDSGVLGS
;
A
#
# COMPACT_ATOMS: atom_id res chain seq x y z
N MET A 1 11.62 18.02 0.78
CA MET A 1 10.39 17.20 0.68
C MET A 1 10.62 15.85 -0.01
N GLN A 2 11.30 15.77 -1.16
CA GLN A 2 11.61 14.45 -1.76
C GLN A 2 12.45 13.55 -0.83
N LYS A 3 13.47 14.11 -0.15
CA LYS A 3 14.33 13.37 0.78
C LYS A 3 13.60 12.79 2.01
N THR A 4 12.50 13.41 2.47
CA THR A 4 11.76 12.96 3.67
C THR A 4 10.83 11.79 3.36
N GLN A 5 10.10 11.83 2.24
CA GLN A 5 9.29 10.70 1.78
C GLN A 5 10.15 9.53 1.32
N TYR A 6 11.28 9.83 0.64
CA TYR A 6 12.25 8.82 0.27
C TYR A 6 12.84 8.09 1.50
N LYS A 7 13.06 8.79 2.61
CA LYS A 7 13.51 8.17 3.87
C LYS A 7 12.47 7.18 4.42
N LYS A 8 11.18 7.53 4.37
CA LYS A 8 10.09 6.64 4.79
C LYS A 8 10.00 5.39 3.90
N SER A 9 10.16 5.56 2.59
CA SER A 9 10.25 4.44 1.64
C SER A 9 11.44 3.51 1.94
N ARG A 10 12.65 4.06 2.15
CA ARG A 10 13.81 3.24 2.58
C ARG A 10 13.53 2.48 3.87
N TYR A 11 12.93 3.15 4.85
CA TYR A 11 12.61 2.52 6.14
C TYR A 11 11.65 1.34 5.95
N TRP A 12 10.63 1.49 5.11
CA TRP A 12 9.70 0.41 4.80
C TRP A 12 10.40 -0.77 4.09
N ASN A 13 11.27 -0.51 3.11
CA ASN A 13 12.06 -1.56 2.47
C ASN A 13 12.97 -2.30 3.46
N THR A 14 13.64 -1.55 4.34
CA THR A 14 14.45 -2.14 5.42
C THR A 14 13.57 -2.96 6.38
N MET A 15 12.36 -2.50 6.68
CA MET A 15 11.42 -3.24 7.51
C MET A 15 11.07 -4.59 6.89
N MET A 16 10.81 -4.64 5.58
CA MET A 16 10.56 -5.89 4.85
C MET A 16 11.76 -6.83 4.90
N MET A 17 12.97 -6.34 4.61
CA MET A 17 14.20 -7.16 4.59
C MET A 17 14.56 -7.77 5.97
N ASN A 18 14.10 -7.14 7.04
CA ASN A 18 14.32 -7.63 8.41
C ASN A 18 13.29 -8.68 8.85
N GLN A 19 12.23 -8.92 8.09
CA GLN A 19 11.27 -9.97 8.39
C GLN A 19 11.89 -11.33 8.08
N LYS A 20 12.21 -12.10 9.11
CA LYS A 20 12.90 -13.39 8.99
C LYS A 20 12.19 -14.49 9.77
N ILE A 21 12.13 -15.69 9.19
CA ILE A 21 11.64 -16.90 9.84
C ILE A 21 12.78 -17.88 10.04
N LYS A 22 12.70 -18.67 11.13
CA LYS A 22 13.62 -19.79 11.36
C LYS A 22 13.15 -20.98 10.52
N SER A 23 14.03 -21.49 9.66
CA SER A 23 13.82 -22.74 8.94
C SER A 23 13.95 -23.93 9.89
N SER A 24 13.46 -25.11 9.47
CA SER A 24 13.69 -26.40 10.15
C SER A 24 15.17 -26.67 10.45
N ASP A 25 16.03 -26.11 9.62
CA ASP A 25 17.48 -26.32 9.60
C ASP A 25 18.21 -25.29 10.50
N GLY A 26 17.45 -24.48 11.26
CA GLY A 26 17.98 -23.45 12.17
C GLY A 26 18.45 -22.16 11.49
N SER A 27 18.52 -22.12 10.16
CA SER A 27 18.87 -20.93 9.39
C SER A 27 17.73 -19.89 9.39
N LEU A 28 18.08 -18.60 9.38
CA LEU A 28 17.12 -17.51 9.24
C LEU A 28 16.94 -17.17 7.77
N ARG A 29 15.73 -17.29 7.24
CA ARG A 29 15.38 -16.88 5.86
C ARG A 29 14.51 -15.65 5.88
N THR A 30 14.82 -14.69 5.02
CA THR A 30 14.00 -13.49 4.81
C THR A 30 12.68 -13.88 4.16
N LEU A 31 11.59 -13.33 4.66
CA LEU A 31 10.26 -13.56 4.13
C LEU A 31 10.09 -12.93 2.73
N PRO A 32 9.25 -13.51 1.87
CA PRO A 32 8.81 -12.86 0.64
C PRO A 32 8.18 -11.48 0.93
N MET A 33 8.35 -10.51 0.03
CA MET A 33 7.84 -9.14 0.23
C MET A 33 6.31 -9.08 0.42
N PHE A 34 5.58 -10.01 -0.20
CA PHE A 34 4.13 -10.12 -0.08
C PHE A 34 3.66 -10.89 1.16
N ALA A 35 4.56 -11.40 2.03
CA ALA A 35 4.17 -12.25 3.15
C ALA A 35 3.43 -11.51 4.28
N ASN A 36 3.50 -10.19 4.29
CA ASN A 36 2.98 -9.34 5.35
C ASN A 36 2.05 -8.26 4.81
N VAL A 37 1.09 -7.88 5.64
CA VAL A 37 0.20 -6.74 5.43
C VAL A 37 0.76 -5.55 6.18
N TYR A 38 0.78 -4.40 5.50
CA TYR A 38 1.22 -3.14 6.07
C TYR A 38 0.05 -2.16 6.13
N LYS A 39 -0.10 -1.48 7.26
CA LYS A 39 -1.04 -0.37 7.42
C LYS A 39 -0.36 0.92 6.99
N MET A 40 -1.03 1.69 6.14
CA MET A 40 -0.58 3.02 5.72
C MET A 40 -1.54 4.07 6.26
N GLU A 41 -1.01 5.06 6.96
CA GLU A 41 -1.77 6.17 7.54
C GLU A 41 -1.28 7.49 6.93
N GLY A 42 -2.22 8.33 6.49
CA GLY A 42 -1.94 9.71 6.12
C GLY A 42 -1.72 10.55 7.37
N VAL A 43 -0.57 11.19 7.48
CA VAL A 43 -0.20 12.04 8.62
C VAL A 43 0.12 13.43 8.12
N GLN A 44 -0.50 14.44 8.70
CA GLN A 44 -0.16 15.83 8.42
C GLN A 44 1.18 16.16 9.11
N GLU A 45 2.15 16.56 8.32
CA GLU A 45 3.48 16.97 8.77
C GLU A 45 3.64 18.47 8.52
N ALA A 46 4.07 19.19 9.54
CA ALA A 46 4.24 20.64 9.52
C ALA A 46 5.69 21.02 9.78
N ASN A 47 6.16 22.09 9.15
CA ASN A 47 7.36 22.81 9.57
C ASN A 47 7.07 24.30 9.66
N LYS A 48 8.03 25.12 10.12
CA LYS A 48 7.83 26.58 10.27
C LYS A 48 7.44 27.32 8.98
N LYS A 49 7.54 26.70 7.81
CA LYS A 49 7.34 27.31 6.50
C LYS A 49 6.15 26.71 5.73
N ASN A 50 5.96 25.39 5.78
CA ASN A 50 4.96 24.66 4.99
C ASN A 50 4.42 23.45 5.77
N ASP A 51 3.20 23.05 5.43
CA ASP A 51 2.56 21.81 5.86
C ASP A 51 2.33 20.90 4.65
N TRP A 52 2.43 19.59 4.85
CA TRP A 52 2.19 18.58 3.81
C TRP A 52 1.63 17.29 4.40
N TRP A 53 1.00 16.49 3.55
CA TRP A 53 0.62 15.12 3.90
C TRP A 53 1.79 14.17 3.68
N GLY A 54 2.08 13.33 4.67
CA GLY A 54 3.06 12.26 4.60
C GLY A 54 2.42 10.91 4.89
N TRP A 55 3.17 9.85 4.61
CA TRP A 55 2.76 8.49 4.94
C TRP A 55 3.47 7.99 6.20
N LYS A 56 2.73 7.27 7.03
CA LYS A 56 3.27 6.44 8.09
C LYS A 56 2.91 4.99 7.76
N ILE A 57 3.93 4.16 7.63
CA ILE A 57 3.79 2.76 7.24
C ILE A 57 4.21 1.89 8.41
N THR A 58 3.34 0.99 8.85
CA THR A 58 3.60 0.06 9.95
C THR A 58 3.21 -1.37 9.54
N LEU A 59 3.94 -2.36 10.05
CA LEU A 59 3.55 -3.76 9.91
C LEU A 59 2.28 -4.00 10.71
N ASP A 60 1.28 -4.62 10.09
CA ASP A 60 -0.02 -4.89 10.69
C ASP A 60 -0.15 -6.37 11.07
N LYS A 61 -0.15 -7.25 10.07
CA LYS A 61 -0.37 -8.70 10.24
C LYS A 61 0.32 -9.53 9.17
N SER A 62 0.39 -10.85 9.34
CA SER A 62 0.80 -11.73 8.24
C SER A 62 -0.34 -11.87 7.23
N VAL A 63 -0.01 -12.15 5.96
CA VAL A 63 -1.03 -12.48 4.96
C VAL A 63 -1.82 -13.72 5.35
N ASN A 64 -1.20 -14.65 6.08
CA ASN A 64 -1.88 -15.85 6.56
C ASN A 64 -2.99 -15.55 7.60
N ASP A 65 -2.97 -14.37 8.21
CA ASP A 65 -3.96 -13.96 9.23
C ASP A 65 -5.20 -13.29 8.61
N ILE A 66 -5.25 -13.13 7.28
CA ILE A 66 -6.38 -12.52 6.56
C ILE A 66 -7.38 -13.62 6.15
N PRO A 67 -8.70 -13.33 6.11
CA PRO A 67 -9.66 -14.23 5.50
C PRO A 67 -9.29 -14.61 4.05
N ASN A 68 -9.37 -15.91 3.73
CA ASN A 68 -9.07 -16.46 2.39
C ASN A 68 -7.69 -16.06 1.84
N PRO A 69 -6.60 -16.39 2.54
CA PRO A 69 -5.26 -15.92 2.17
C PRO A 69 -4.79 -16.45 0.81
N SER A 70 -5.13 -17.70 0.48
CA SER A 70 -4.78 -18.30 -0.81
C SER A 70 -5.39 -17.55 -1.97
N TYR A 71 -6.68 -17.22 -1.87
CA TYR A 71 -7.41 -16.50 -2.92
C TYR A 71 -6.78 -15.13 -3.22
N ILE A 72 -6.45 -14.35 -2.17
CA ILE A 72 -5.85 -13.03 -2.33
C ILE A 72 -4.49 -13.12 -3.03
N VAL A 73 -3.67 -14.10 -2.65
CA VAL A 73 -2.33 -14.28 -3.23
C VAL A 73 -2.42 -14.80 -4.66
N GLU A 74 -3.37 -15.69 -4.96
CA GLU A 74 -3.61 -16.19 -6.31
C GLU A 74 -4.09 -15.09 -7.25
N GLU A 75 -5.05 -14.27 -6.81
CA GLU A 75 -5.55 -13.13 -7.58
C GLU A 75 -4.44 -12.12 -7.86
N ALA A 76 -3.61 -11.80 -6.85
CA ALA A 76 -2.48 -10.88 -7.01
C ALA A 76 -1.42 -11.42 -8.00
N LYS A 77 -1.19 -12.75 -7.99
CA LYS A 77 -0.29 -13.39 -8.97
C LYS A 77 -0.86 -13.33 -10.38
N HIS A 78 -2.14 -13.68 -10.54
CA HIS A 78 -2.82 -13.62 -11.81
C HIS A 78 -2.78 -12.19 -12.39
N PHE A 79 -3.05 -11.17 -11.57
CA PHE A 79 -2.92 -9.77 -11.97
C PHE A 79 -1.48 -9.44 -12.42
N HIS A 80 -0.47 -9.88 -11.68
CA HIS A 80 0.93 -9.67 -12.07
C HIS A 80 1.26 -10.34 -13.42
N GLU A 81 0.75 -11.54 -13.69
CA GLU A 81 0.91 -12.23 -14.98
C GLU A 81 0.24 -11.47 -16.12
N LEU A 82 -0.95 -10.91 -15.90
CA LEU A 82 -1.65 -10.07 -16.88
C LEU A 82 -0.87 -8.78 -17.20
N VAL A 83 -0.32 -8.12 -16.18
CA VAL A 83 0.52 -6.93 -16.37
C VAL A 83 1.82 -7.28 -17.09
N THR A 84 2.47 -8.38 -16.70
CA THR A 84 3.75 -8.80 -17.30
C THR A 84 3.57 -9.26 -18.75
N SER A 85 2.44 -9.89 -19.07
CA SER A 85 2.09 -10.27 -20.45
C SER A 85 1.70 -9.08 -21.33
N GLY A 86 1.53 -7.89 -20.74
CA GLY A 86 1.10 -6.68 -21.46
C GLY A 86 -0.39 -6.67 -21.81
N SER A 87 -1.19 -7.56 -21.21
CA SER A 87 -2.63 -7.64 -21.44
C SER A 87 -3.41 -6.52 -20.75
N ILE A 88 -2.83 -5.93 -19.69
CA ILE A 88 -3.43 -4.86 -18.87
C ILE A 88 -2.38 -3.78 -18.60
N ASP A 89 -2.76 -2.51 -18.74
CA ASP A 89 -1.95 -1.38 -18.28
C ASP A 89 -2.16 -1.18 -16.76
N PRO A 90 -1.11 -1.26 -15.93
CA PRO A 90 -1.22 -1.04 -14.49
C PRO A 90 -1.43 0.44 -14.11
N ALA A 91 -1.37 1.37 -15.06
CA ALA A 91 -1.73 2.76 -14.78
C ALA A 91 -3.20 2.84 -14.32
N PRO A 92 -3.50 3.58 -13.24
CA PRO A 92 -4.89 3.87 -12.91
C PRO A 92 -5.53 4.55 -14.12
N GLU A 93 -6.77 4.18 -14.45
CA GLU A 93 -7.48 4.79 -15.57
C GLU A 93 -7.40 6.32 -15.40
N ALA A 94 -6.67 6.97 -16.30
CA ALA A 94 -6.67 8.41 -16.35
C ALA A 94 -8.11 8.80 -16.66
N ASN A 95 -8.82 9.41 -15.71
CA ASN A 95 -10.00 10.19 -16.03
C ASN A 95 -9.54 11.15 -17.13
N ASN A 96 -9.96 10.89 -18.37
CA ASN A 96 -9.71 11.80 -19.46
C ASN A 96 -10.55 13.04 -19.13
N ASP A 97 -9.92 14.06 -18.54
CA ASP A 97 -10.49 15.36 -18.21
C ASP A 97 -10.84 16.16 -19.48
N ASN A 98 -11.54 15.54 -20.44
CA ASN A 98 -12.11 16.20 -21.61
C ASN A 98 -13.63 16.38 -21.52
N ASP A 99 -14.27 15.95 -20.43
CA ASP A 99 -15.64 16.33 -20.13
C ASP A 99 -15.65 17.44 -19.06
N ASP A 100 -15.63 18.68 -19.54
CA ASP A 100 -15.97 19.88 -18.78
C ASP A 100 -17.43 19.78 -18.30
N SER A 101 -17.66 19.08 -17.19
CA SER A 101 -18.88 19.21 -16.43
C SER A 101 -18.62 19.05 -14.93
N GLY A 102 -18.30 20.18 -14.30
CA GLY A 102 -18.62 20.45 -12.89
C GLY A 102 -17.81 19.69 -11.85
N LEU A 103 -16.61 20.19 -11.56
CA LEU A 103 -15.83 19.81 -10.37
C LEU A 103 -16.65 20.07 -9.09
N LYS A 104 -17.18 19.02 -8.46
CA LYS A 104 -17.59 19.07 -7.07
C LYS A 104 -16.39 18.67 -6.22
N ASP A 105 -15.81 19.65 -5.53
CA ASP A 105 -14.84 19.42 -4.46
C ASP A 105 -15.41 18.41 -3.45
N VAL A 106 -14.95 17.16 -3.53
CA VAL A 106 -15.15 16.20 -2.44
C VAL A 106 -13.98 16.38 -1.50
N THR A 107 -14.08 17.37 -0.62
CA THR A 107 -13.32 17.31 0.62
C THR A 107 -13.80 16.09 1.40
N PRO A 108 -12.91 15.29 2.01
CA PRO A 108 -13.33 14.16 2.83
C PRO A 108 -13.97 14.71 4.10
N ASN A 109 -15.29 14.89 4.06
CA ASN A 109 -16.08 15.20 5.25
C ASN A 109 -16.10 13.97 6.15
N VAL A 110 -15.90 14.20 7.44
CA VAL A 110 -15.53 13.23 8.48
C VAL A 110 -16.69 12.31 8.90
N ASP A 111 -17.74 12.18 8.08
CA ASP A 111 -19.00 11.60 8.53
C ASP A 111 -19.73 10.90 7.37
N SER A 112 -19.30 9.69 7.02
CA SER A 112 -20.16 8.71 6.35
C SER A 112 -19.54 7.32 6.38
N GLY A 113 -20.03 6.47 7.27
CA GLY A 113 -19.59 5.09 7.37
C GLY A 113 -20.37 4.20 8.32
N VAL A 114 -21.59 4.56 8.72
CA VAL A 114 -22.59 3.55 9.11
C VAL A 114 -23.31 3.16 7.84
N LEU A 115 -23.11 1.94 7.34
CA LEU A 115 -24.11 1.20 6.56
C LEU A 115 -23.85 -0.30 6.70
N GLY A 116 -24.47 -0.88 7.72
CA GLY A 116 -25.01 -2.23 7.60
C GLY A 116 -26.44 -2.12 7.07
N SER A 117 -26.77 -3.01 6.13
CA SER A 117 -28.07 -3.65 5.88
C SER A 117 -27.85 -4.65 4.76
#